data_AF-A0AAN8PVS7-F1
#
_entry.id   AF-A0AAN8PVS7-F1
#
_cell.length_a   1.000
_cell.length_b   1.000
_cell.length_c   1.000
_cell.angle_alpha   90.00
_cell.angle_beta   90.00
_cell.angle_gamma   90.00
#
_symmetry.space_group_name_H-M   'P 1'
#
loop_
_entity.id
_entity.type
_entity.pdbx_description
1 polymer ?
#
loop_
_entity_poly.entity_id
_entity_poly.type
_entity_poly.pdbx_seq_one_letter_code
_entity_poly.pdbx_strand_id
1 'polypeptide(L)'
;MYLISIIILITVFVLGVCQAGETEECPKDSAEQVKQCLSETNLGITDGKPHALALDAEVTMDLCSTGKLQKAVDCMGKIYKACANDMEAMNVLSMEASVSDWKTASTKLCDNVNVIKESGGCLNKDQEATSLCVSTQKTAFEGEMNAKVLTSHNDKNALMGVACSYSTNIMKCIKEPLVKNCPDNLKSLVLDVFRLLLPPPCKPAPDSGSKDVAGYDTVSDDKTDPKNVGSSLVSFTSLTVILSSFILFKML
;
A
#
# COMPACT_ATOMS: atom_id res chain seq x y z
N MET A 1 -17.93 -13.45 -55.16
CA MET A 1 -17.64 -12.00 -54.96
C MET A 1 -17.80 -11.54 -53.52
N TYR A 2 -18.86 -11.92 -52.80
CA TYR A 2 -19.09 -11.48 -51.40
C TYR A 2 -18.01 -11.92 -50.38
N LEU A 3 -17.38 -13.08 -50.54
CA LEU A 3 -16.33 -13.56 -49.64
C LEU A 3 -15.04 -12.72 -49.67
N ILE A 4 -14.68 -12.18 -50.84
CA ILE A 4 -13.48 -11.36 -51.00
C ILE A 4 -13.68 -9.99 -50.35
N SER A 5 -14.90 -9.42 -50.45
CA SER A 5 -15.23 -8.15 -49.78
C SER A 5 -15.23 -8.25 -48.25
N ILE A 6 -15.59 -9.39 -47.67
CA ILE A 6 -15.57 -9.59 -46.20
C ILE A 6 -14.13 -9.69 -45.68
N ILE A 7 -13.24 -10.37 -46.39
CA ILE A 7 -11.83 -10.51 -45.98
C ILE A 7 -11.09 -9.17 -46.02
N ILE A 8 -11.41 -8.29 -46.99
CA ILE A 8 -10.84 -6.94 -47.09
C ILE A 8 -11.34 -6.04 -45.95
N LEU A 9 -12.61 -6.15 -45.55
CA LEU A 9 -13.16 -5.39 -44.42
C LEU A 9 -12.56 -5.81 -43.06
N ILE A 10 -12.29 -7.11 -42.87
CA ILE A 10 -11.67 -7.62 -41.63
C ILE A 10 -10.19 -7.21 -41.55
N THR A 11 -9.45 -7.20 -42.67
CA THR A 11 -8.03 -6.81 -42.67
C THR A 11 -7.83 -5.31 -42.44
N VAL A 12 -8.73 -4.45 -42.92
CA VAL A 12 -8.71 -3.01 -42.63
C VAL A 12 -9.05 -2.72 -41.16
N PHE A 13 -9.91 -3.52 -40.53
CA PHE A 13 -10.24 -3.37 -39.11
C PHE A 13 -9.10 -3.82 -38.17
N VAL A 14 -8.30 -4.81 -38.57
CA VAL A 14 -7.16 -5.32 -37.76
C VAL A 14 -5.92 -4.41 -37.87
N LEU A 15 -5.76 -3.67 -38.97
CA LEU A 15 -4.63 -2.74 -39.15
C LEU A 15 -4.90 -1.31 -38.65
N GLY A 16 -6.14 -1.00 -38.22
CA GLY A 16 -6.55 0.34 -37.78
C GLY A 16 -6.49 0.62 -36.27
N VAL A 17 -6.13 -0.37 -35.44
CA VAL A 17 -6.05 -0.21 -33.96
C VAL A 17 -4.62 -0.34 -33.44
N CYS A 18 -3.62 0.08 -34.23
CA CYS A 18 -2.46 0.71 -33.62
C CYS A 18 -2.89 2.14 -33.31
N GLN A 19 -3.66 2.33 -32.23
CA GLN A 19 -3.78 3.65 -31.63
C GLN A 19 -2.34 4.12 -31.43
N ALA A 20 -1.99 5.19 -32.14
CA ALA A 20 -0.85 6.01 -31.79
C ALA A 20 -0.99 6.22 -30.28
N GLY A 21 -0.17 5.52 -29.51
CA GLY A 21 -0.10 5.76 -28.08
C GLY A 21 0.29 7.22 -28.01
N GLU A 22 -0.66 8.07 -27.61
CA GLU A 22 -0.33 9.36 -27.06
C GLU A 22 0.76 9.02 -26.05
N THR A 23 1.99 9.42 -26.36
CA THR A 23 3.09 9.35 -25.42
C THR A 23 2.64 10.24 -24.28
N GLU A 24 1.95 9.65 -23.32
CA GLU A 24 1.55 10.31 -22.08
C GLU A 24 2.86 10.85 -21.50
N GLU A 25 3.07 12.15 -21.66
CA GLU A 25 4.21 12.83 -21.09
C GLU A 25 4.21 12.59 -19.59
N CYS A 26 5.39 12.37 -19.00
CA CYS A 26 5.51 12.20 -17.56
C CYS A 26 4.92 13.43 -16.86
N PRO A 27 3.91 13.27 -15.98
CA PRO A 27 3.34 14.41 -15.27
C PRO A 27 4.40 15.06 -14.39
N LYS A 28 4.45 16.40 -14.41
CA LYS A 28 5.38 17.20 -13.60
C LYS A 28 5.22 16.96 -12.10
N ASP A 29 4.04 16.54 -11.68
CA ASP A 29 3.64 16.21 -10.32
C ASP A 29 3.43 14.70 -10.11
N SER A 30 4.13 13.86 -10.88
CA SER A 30 3.98 12.38 -10.86
C SER A 30 3.94 11.76 -9.47
N ALA A 31 4.79 12.21 -8.55
CA ALA A 31 4.78 11.73 -7.17
C ALA A 31 3.52 12.12 -6.39
N GLU A 32 2.97 13.32 -6.61
CA GLU A 32 1.68 13.72 -6.01
C GLU A 32 0.52 12.92 -6.60
N GLN A 33 0.59 12.58 -7.88
CA GLN A 33 -0.43 11.71 -8.49
C GLN A 33 -0.36 10.28 -7.94
N VAL A 34 0.83 9.72 -7.69
CA VAL A 34 0.97 8.42 -7.02
C VAL A 34 0.35 8.45 -5.63
N LYS A 35 0.52 9.55 -4.90
CA LYS A 35 -0.12 9.77 -3.61
C LYS A 35 -1.65 9.83 -3.72
N GLN A 36 -2.16 10.49 -4.75
CA GLN A 36 -3.60 10.53 -5.01
C GLN A 36 -4.16 9.13 -5.34
N CYS A 37 -3.44 8.31 -6.10
CA CYS A 37 -3.82 6.92 -6.33
C CYS A 37 -3.99 6.15 -5.00
N LEU A 38 -3.09 6.38 -4.05
CA LEU A 38 -3.13 5.72 -2.75
C LEU A 38 -4.15 6.34 -1.78
N SER A 39 -4.52 7.61 -1.92
CA SER A 39 -5.44 8.25 -0.99
C SER A 39 -6.87 7.69 -1.08
N GLU A 40 -7.30 7.26 -2.28
CA GLU A 40 -8.62 6.65 -2.52
C GLU A 40 -8.83 5.34 -1.77
N THR A 41 -7.74 4.69 -1.38
CA THR A 41 -7.78 3.44 -0.62
C THR A 41 -8.01 3.67 0.88
N ASN A 42 -7.99 4.92 1.36
CA ASN A 42 -7.97 5.28 2.78
C ASN A 42 -6.88 4.55 3.58
N LEU A 43 -5.82 4.12 2.91
CA LEU A 43 -4.70 3.42 3.55
C LEU A 43 -3.72 4.37 4.20
N GLY A 44 -3.89 5.68 4.03
CA GLY A 44 -3.19 6.65 4.86
C GLY A 44 -3.64 6.57 6.32
N ILE A 45 -2.78 7.03 7.24
CA ILE A 45 -3.15 7.25 8.64
C ILE A 45 -4.22 8.35 8.68
N THR A 46 -5.48 7.96 8.82
CA THR A 46 -6.60 8.88 9.05
C THR A 46 -6.79 9.04 10.55
N ASP A 47 -6.81 10.27 11.06
CA ASP A 47 -7.16 10.61 12.45
C ASP A 47 -6.30 9.97 13.55
N GLY A 48 -5.02 9.68 13.26
CA GLY A 48 -4.12 9.05 14.25
C GLY A 48 -4.44 7.57 14.52
N LYS A 49 -5.37 6.98 13.76
CA LYS A 49 -5.61 5.55 13.76
C LYS A 49 -4.60 4.86 12.84
N PRO A 50 -3.95 3.78 13.31
CA PRO A 50 -2.94 3.05 12.54
C PRO A 50 -3.59 2.48 11.28
N HIS A 51 -2.74 2.19 10.27
CA HIS A 51 -3.12 1.57 9.01
C HIS A 51 -4.25 0.54 9.20
N ALA A 52 -5.43 0.86 8.67
CA ALA A 52 -6.55 -0.08 8.61
C ALA A 52 -6.22 -1.27 7.69
N LEU A 53 -5.25 -1.09 6.77
CA LEU A 53 -4.66 -2.18 6.01
C LEU A 53 -4.04 -3.18 6.97
N ALA A 54 -4.62 -4.37 7.05
CA ALA A 54 -4.15 -5.52 7.83
C ALA A 54 -4.36 -5.50 9.35
N LEU A 55 -4.81 -4.40 9.96
CA LEU A 55 -5.25 -4.39 11.36
C LEU A 55 -6.78 -4.37 11.52
N ASP A 56 -7.51 -4.01 10.47
CA ASP A 56 -8.96 -4.06 10.43
C ASP A 56 -9.42 -5.01 9.31
N ALA A 57 -10.05 -6.12 9.72
CA ALA A 57 -10.51 -7.14 8.80
C ALA A 57 -11.65 -6.63 7.89
N GLU A 58 -12.56 -5.80 8.40
CA GLU A 58 -13.69 -5.28 7.64
C GLU A 58 -13.22 -4.32 6.56
N VAL A 59 -12.30 -3.41 6.91
CA VAL A 59 -11.71 -2.48 5.95
C VAL A 59 -10.93 -3.23 4.87
N THR A 60 -10.14 -4.23 5.27
CA THR A 60 -9.40 -5.06 4.31
C THR A 60 -10.34 -5.79 3.34
N MET A 61 -11.43 -6.35 3.85
CA MET A 61 -12.47 -6.98 3.03
C MET A 61 -13.15 -6.00 2.07
N ASP A 62 -13.50 -4.79 2.51
CA ASP A 62 -14.08 -3.76 1.64
C ASP A 62 -13.13 -3.42 0.49
N LEU A 63 -11.85 -3.19 0.80
CA LEU A 63 -10.85 -2.81 -0.20
C LEU A 63 -10.64 -3.87 -1.28
N CYS A 64 -10.62 -5.13 -0.87
CA CYS A 64 -10.46 -6.26 -1.79
C CYS A 64 -11.74 -6.52 -2.61
N SER A 65 -12.91 -6.53 -1.97
CA SER A 65 -14.18 -6.81 -2.66
C SER A 65 -14.61 -5.70 -3.62
N THR A 66 -14.30 -4.44 -3.31
CA THR A 66 -14.60 -3.27 -4.17
C THR A 66 -13.53 -3.03 -5.26
N GLY A 67 -12.41 -3.76 -5.19
CA GLY A 67 -11.27 -3.59 -6.09
C GLY A 67 -10.54 -2.25 -5.94
N LYS A 68 -10.76 -1.50 -4.85
CA LYS A 68 -10.11 -0.20 -4.60
C LYS A 68 -8.58 -0.33 -4.57
N LEU A 69 -8.07 -1.39 -3.94
CA LEU A 69 -6.63 -1.61 -3.84
C LEU A 69 -6.02 -1.88 -5.23
N GLN A 70 -6.67 -2.70 -6.05
CA GLN A 70 -6.24 -2.96 -7.42
C GLN A 70 -6.27 -1.69 -8.27
N LYS A 71 -7.33 -0.88 -8.18
CA LYS A 71 -7.43 0.40 -8.89
C LYS A 71 -6.30 1.36 -8.53
N ALA A 72 -5.93 1.44 -7.25
CA ALA A 72 -4.81 2.26 -6.81
C ALA A 72 -3.47 1.78 -7.39
N VAL A 73 -3.23 0.46 -7.38
CA VAL A 73 -2.03 -0.14 -8.00
C VAL A 73 -1.99 0.13 -9.50
N ASP A 74 -3.12 0.00 -10.20
CA ASP A 74 -3.21 0.28 -11.64
C ASP A 74 -3.00 1.76 -11.95
N CYS A 75 -3.53 2.66 -11.12
CA CYS A 75 -3.30 4.10 -11.19
C CYS A 75 -1.81 4.44 -11.07
N MET A 76 -1.11 3.86 -10.08
CA MET A 76 0.34 4.01 -9.96
C MET A 76 1.07 3.46 -11.19
N GLY A 77 0.68 2.28 -11.67
CA GLY A 77 1.27 1.65 -12.86
C GLY A 77 1.21 2.53 -14.11
N LYS A 78 0.11 3.28 -14.31
CA LYS A 78 -0.01 4.25 -15.41
C LYS A 78 0.99 5.38 -15.28
N ILE A 79 1.14 5.97 -14.10
CA ILE A 79 2.11 7.06 -13.85
C ILE A 79 3.54 6.59 -14.10
N TYR A 80 3.92 5.41 -13.59
CA TYR A 80 5.25 4.84 -13.83
C TYR A 80 5.49 4.57 -15.32
N LYS A 81 4.47 4.09 -16.03
CA LYS A 81 4.56 3.85 -17.47
C LYS A 81 4.76 5.16 -18.25
N ALA A 82 4.02 6.21 -17.92
CA ALA A 82 4.18 7.54 -18.52
C ALA A 82 5.57 8.13 -18.25
N CYS A 83 6.12 7.89 -17.05
CA CYS A 83 7.43 8.37 -16.66
C CYS A 83 8.60 7.46 -17.06
N ALA A 84 8.38 6.33 -17.73
CA ALA A 84 9.42 5.34 -17.99
C ALA A 84 10.67 5.86 -18.73
N ASN A 85 10.53 6.94 -19.53
CA ASN A 85 11.64 7.56 -20.26
C ASN A 85 12.22 8.81 -19.56
N ASP A 86 11.65 9.23 -18.43
CA ASP A 86 12.14 10.32 -17.60
C ASP A 86 12.93 9.75 -16.41
N MET A 87 14.26 9.74 -16.53
CA MET A 87 15.14 9.17 -15.50
C MET A 87 15.04 9.89 -14.16
N GLU A 88 14.81 11.21 -14.15
CA GLU A 88 14.73 11.99 -12.91
C GLU A 88 13.43 11.67 -12.19
N ALA A 89 12.30 11.70 -12.90
CA ALA A 89 11.01 11.33 -12.35
C ALA A 89 10.99 9.88 -11.87
N MET A 90 11.54 8.94 -12.66
CA MET A 90 11.62 7.54 -12.27
C MET A 90 12.50 7.32 -11.04
N ASN A 91 13.62 8.02 -10.92
CA ASN A 91 14.44 7.96 -9.72
C ASN A 91 13.65 8.39 -8.49
N VAL A 92 12.92 9.51 -8.58
CA VAL A 92 12.04 9.99 -7.51
C VAL A 92 10.94 8.98 -7.17
N LEU A 93 10.18 8.53 -8.17
CA LEU A 93 9.11 7.55 -7.99
C LEU A 93 9.63 6.24 -7.36
N SER A 94 10.79 5.74 -7.81
CA SER A 94 11.36 4.49 -7.30
C SER A 94 11.80 4.56 -5.84
N MET A 95 12.05 5.75 -5.30
CA MET A 95 12.35 5.93 -3.88
C MET A 95 11.09 5.90 -3.01
N GLU A 96 9.93 6.26 -3.58
CA GLU A 96 8.67 6.37 -2.85
C GLU A 96 7.94 5.05 -2.75
N ALA A 97 7.77 4.37 -3.88
CA ALA A 97 7.00 3.17 -3.98
C ALA A 97 7.54 2.25 -5.07
N SER A 98 7.16 0.99 -4.96
CA SER A 98 7.41 -0.02 -5.99
C SER A 98 6.07 -0.59 -6.43
N VAL A 99 5.67 -0.31 -7.67
CA VAL A 99 4.39 -0.78 -8.21
C VAL A 99 4.30 -2.31 -8.14
N SER A 100 5.40 -3.03 -8.38
CA SER A 100 5.43 -4.49 -8.29
C SER A 100 5.25 -4.98 -6.84
N ASP A 101 5.83 -4.29 -5.87
CA ASP A 101 5.69 -4.68 -4.46
C ASP A 101 4.30 -4.37 -3.93
N TRP A 102 3.73 -3.21 -4.32
CA TRP A 102 2.34 -2.86 -4.02
C TRP A 102 1.36 -3.86 -4.65
N LYS A 103 1.59 -4.26 -5.90
CA LYS A 103 0.81 -5.33 -6.55
C LYS A 103 0.92 -6.64 -5.78
N THR A 104 2.12 -7.05 -5.41
CA THR A 104 2.36 -8.29 -4.65
C THR A 104 1.70 -8.24 -3.27
N ALA A 105 1.80 -7.11 -2.57
CA ALA A 105 1.17 -6.87 -1.28
C ALA A 105 -0.36 -6.95 -1.40
N SER A 106 -0.93 -6.29 -2.41
CA SER A 106 -2.36 -6.32 -2.71
C SER A 106 -2.85 -7.73 -2.97
N THR A 107 -2.17 -8.49 -3.84
CA THR A 107 -2.52 -9.88 -4.13
C THR A 107 -2.43 -10.75 -2.87
N LYS A 108 -1.31 -10.70 -2.13
CA LYS A 108 -1.17 -11.46 -0.88
C LYS A 108 -2.28 -11.14 0.12
N LEU A 109 -2.61 -9.87 0.29
CA LEU A 109 -3.64 -9.43 1.22
C LEU A 109 -5.02 -9.93 0.81
N CYS A 110 -5.40 -9.75 -0.46
CA CYS A 110 -6.72 -10.10 -0.95
C CYS A 110 -6.93 -11.61 -1.15
N ASP A 111 -5.90 -12.34 -1.56
CA ASP A 111 -5.96 -13.81 -1.69
C ASP A 111 -6.11 -14.49 -0.32
N ASN A 112 -5.68 -13.82 0.75
CA ASN A 112 -5.73 -14.34 2.12
C ASN A 112 -6.73 -13.59 3.00
N VAL A 113 -7.71 -12.90 2.40
CA VAL A 113 -8.68 -12.09 3.15
C VAL A 113 -9.49 -12.91 4.15
N ASN A 114 -9.76 -14.18 3.86
CA ASN A 114 -10.46 -15.09 4.78
C ASN A 114 -9.65 -15.34 6.07
N VAL A 115 -8.33 -15.51 5.95
CA VAL A 115 -7.44 -15.68 7.13
C VAL A 115 -7.50 -14.46 8.04
N ILE A 116 -7.54 -13.26 7.44
CA ILE A 116 -7.65 -11.99 8.16
C ILE A 116 -9.01 -11.88 8.85
N LYS A 117 -10.09 -12.25 8.15
CA LYS A 117 -11.46 -12.25 8.69
C LYS A 117 -11.60 -13.20 9.89
N GLU A 118 -11.17 -14.45 9.72
CA GLU A 118 -11.23 -15.48 10.77
C GLU A 118 -10.39 -15.11 11.99
N SER A 119 -9.26 -14.43 11.76
CA SER A 119 -8.33 -14.03 12.81
C SER A 119 -8.57 -12.60 13.32
N GLY A 120 -9.61 -11.89 12.86
CA GLY A 120 -9.84 -10.47 13.16
C GLY A 120 -9.91 -10.18 14.67
N GLY A 121 -10.41 -11.14 15.46
CA GLY A 121 -10.45 -11.03 16.91
C GLY A 121 -9.07 -10.86 17.57
N CYS A 122 -7.99 -11.40 17.00
CA CYS A 122 -6.65 -11.21 17.55
C CYS A 122 -6.04 -9.85 17.19
N LEU A 123 -6.36 -9.32 15.99
CA LEU A 123 -5.91 -8.00 15.53
C LEU A 123 -6.49 -6.88 16.41
N ASN A 124 -7.72 -7.07 16.87
CA ASN A 124 -8.42 -6.08 17.70
C ASN A 124 -7.98 -6.04 19.17
N LYS A 125 -7.32 -7.10 19.69
CA LYS A 125 -7.00 -7.22 21.13
C LYS A 125 -6.11 -6.09 21.67
N ASP A 126 -5.15 -5.67 20.87
CA ASP A 126 -4.19 -4.62 21.25
C ASP A 126 -4.32 -3.39 20.32
N GLN A 127 -5.45 -3.23 19.62
CA GLN A 127 -5.66 -2.14 18.65
C GLN A 127 -5.43 -0.75 19.26
N GLU A 128 -5.93 -0.51 20.48
CA GLU A 128 -5.74 0.76 21.18
C GLU A 128 -4.26 1.01 21.51
N ALA A 129 -3.55 -0.01 22.01
CA ALA A 129 -2.13 0.09 22.32
C ALA A 129 -1.27 0.29 21.05
N THR A 130 -1.57 -0.44 19.97
CA THR A 130 -0.96 -0.24 18.66
C THR A 130 -1.22 1.18 18.15
N SER A 131 -2.46 1.66 18.27
CA SER A 131 -2.84 3.00 17.84
C SER A 131 -2.09 4.08 18.61
N LEU A 132 -1.99 3.93 19.93
CA LEU A 132 -1.23 4.84 20.78
C LEU A 132 0.27 4.84 20.41
N CYS A 133 0.85 3.67 20.19
CA CYS A 133 2.24 3.53 19.77
C CYS A 133 2.46 4.24 18.42
N VAL A 134 1.63 3.94 17.41
CA VAL A 134 1.72 4.56 16.08
C VAL A 134 1.55 6.07 16.13
N SER A 135 0.58 6.57 16.90
CA SER A 135 0.38 8.01 17.09
C SER A 135 1.58 8.67 17.77
N THR A 136 2.19 8.01 18.76
CA THR A 136 3.39 8.52 19.44
C THR A 136 4.57 8.61 18.47
N GLN A 137 4.79 7.56 17.67
CA GLN A 137 5.83 7.56 16.65
C GLN A 137 5.58 8.62 15.59
N LYS A 138 4.32 8.87 15.22
CA LYS A 138 3.94 9.90 14.25
C LYS A 138 4.34 11.29 14.75
N THR A 139 3.98 11.64 15.98
CA THR A 139 4.36 12.92 16.59
C THR A 139 5.88 13.09 16.67
N ALA A 140 6.60 12.02 17.04
CA ALA A 140 8.07 12.05 17.08
C ALA A 140 8.67 12.28 15.68
N PHE A 141 8.14 11.58 14.67
CA PHE A 141 8.54 11.74 13.28
C PHE A 141 8.30 13.17 12.77
N GLU A 142 7.11 13.73 13.00
CA GLU A 142 6.82 15.12 12.60
C GLU A 142 7.81 16.11 13.25
N GLY A 143 8.13 15.91 14.53
CA GLY A 143 9.12 16.72 15.24
C GLY A 143 10.54 16.59 14.66
N GLU A 144 11.01 15.36 14.45
CA GLU A 144 12.34 15.08 13.88
C GLU A 144 12.44 15.61 12.44
N MET A 145 11.38 15.43 11.65
CA MET A 145 11.33 15.84 10.26
C MET A 145 11.38 17.36 10.11
N ASN A 146 10.59 18.09 10.91
CA ASN A 146 10.65 19.55 10.96
C ASN A 146 12.03 20.06 11.38
N ALA A 147 12.63 19.46 12.40
CA ALA A 147 13.99 19.80 12.83
C ALA A 147 15.02 19.51 11.72
N LYS A 148 14.86 18.40 11.00
CA LYS A 148 15.79 17.98 9.95
C LYS A 148 15.74 18.91 8.75
N VAL A 149 14.55 19.35 8.34
CA VAL A 149 14.40 20.31 7.24
C VAL A 149 15.07 21.64 7.57
N LEU A 150 14.91 22.14 8.80
CA LEU A 150 15.54 23.38 9.24
C LEU A 150 17.09 23.29 9.29
N THR A 151 17.64 22.10 9.51
CA THR A 151 19.09 21.91 9.77
C THR A 151 19.87 21.33 8.59
N SER A 152 19.21 20.61 7.68
CA SER A 152 19.89 19.82 6.63
C SER A 152 19.75 20.43 5.23
N HIS A 153 19.26 21.67 5.11
CA HIS A 153 19.07 22.36 3.82
C HIS A 153 18.38 21.49 2.75
N ASN A 154 17.37 20.71 3.15
CA ASN A 154 16.65 19.77 2.27
C ASN A 154 17.51 18.63 1.70
N ASP A 155 18.54 18.17 2.40
CA ASP A 155 19.26 16.93 2.06
C ASP A 155 18.31 15.73 2.04
N LYS A 156 17.97 15.27 0.82
CA LYS A 156 17.08 14.14 0.55
C LYS A 156 17.46 12.88 1.32
N ASN A 157 18.75 12.58 1.46
CA ASN A 157 19.20 11.38 2.16
C ASN A 157 18.94 11.47 3.65
N ALA A 158 19.13 12.66 4.21
CA ALA A 158 18.91 12.92 5.62
C ALA A 158 17.42 12.84 5.98
N LEU A 159 16.54 13.34 5.10
CA LEU A 159 15.09 13.22 5.25
C LEU A 159 14.62 11.77 5.08
N MET A 160 15.15 11.05 4.09
CA MET A 160 14.86 9.63 3.87
C MET A 160 15.23 8.78 5.08
N GLY A 161 16.37 9.06 5.73
CA GLY A 161 16.77 8.39 6.97
C GLY A 161 15.73 8.53 8.09
N VAL A 162 15.14 9.72 8.24
CA VAL A 162 14.08 9.97 9.22
C VAL A 162 12.81 9.17 8.87
N ALA A 163 12.41 9.13 7.60
CA ALA A 163 11.27 8.34 7.16
C ALA A 163 11.47 6.82 7.33
N CYS A 164 12.68 6.31 7.06
CA CYS A 164 12.99 4.90 7.28
C CYS A 164 13.02 4.53 8.77
N SER A 165 13.54 5.42 9.63
CA SER A 165 13.48 5.26 11.09
C SER A 165 12.03 5.19 11.58
N TYR A 166 11.19 6.11 11.14
CA TYR A 166 9.77 6.12 11.46
C TYR A 166 9.06 4.83 11.02
N SER A 167 9.28 4.41 9.78
CA SER A 167 8.69 3.17 9.23
C SER A 167 9.10 1.93 10.04
N THR A 168 10.37 1.87 10.47
CA THR A 168 10.87 0.80 11.34
C THR A 168 10.19 0.80 12.71
N ASN A 169 9.96 1.98 13.29
CA ASN A 169 9.30 2.08 14.59
C ASN A 169 7.80 1.75 14.51
N ILE A 170 7.11 2.15 13.43
CA ILE A 170 5.73 1.72 13.15
C ILE A 170 5.65 0.20 13.03
N MET A 171 6.59 -0.42 12.31
CA MET A 171 6.64 -1.88 12.21
C MET A 171 6.80 -2.55 13.57
N LYS A 172 7.57 -1.97 14.51
CA LYS A 172 7.68 -2.49 15.88
C LYS A 172 6.34 -2.40 16.63
N CYS A 173 5.64 -1.26 16.54
CA CYS A 173 4.32 -1.06 17.13
C CYS A 173 3.30 -2.12 16.67
N ILE A 174 3.42 -2.59 15.44
CA ILE A 174 2.53 -3.60 14.84
C ILE A 174 3.00 -5.02 15.17
N LYS A 175 4.31 -5.27 15.11
CA LYS A 175 4.88 -6.60 15.27
C LYS A 175 4.66 -7.18 16.66
N GLU A 176 4.90 -6.40 17.72
CA GLU A 176 4.76 -6.86 19.11
C GLU A 176 3.36 -7.44 19.42
N PRO A 177 2.25 -6.74 19.16
CA PRO A 177 0.91 -7.26 19.42
C PRO A 177 0.54 -8.44 18.52
N LEU A 178 1.00 -8.46 17.27
CA LEU A 178 0.81 -9.61 16.38
C LEU A 178 1.51 -10.86 16.93
N VAL A 179 2.76 -10.75 17.35
CA VAL A 179 3.54 -11.86 17.94
C VAL A 179 2.86 -12.39 19.20
N LYS A 180 2.28 -11.50 20.01
CA LYS A 180 1.67 -11.85 21.28
C LYS A 180 0.31 -12.52 21.13
N ASN A 181 -0.53 -12.06 20.20
CA ASN A 181 -1.95 -12.39 20.19
C ASN A 181 -2.42 -13.20 18.98
N CYS A 182 -1.67 -13.19 17.88
CA CYS A 182 -2.12 -13.73 16.60
C CYS A 182 -1.36 -15.01 16.20
N PRO A 183 -2.01 -15.91 15.44
CA PRO A 183 -1.36 -17.12 14.95
C PRO A 183 -0.24 -16.80 13.96
N ASP A 184 0.71 -17.72 13.83
CA ASP A 184 1.93 -17.51 13.04
C ASP A 184 1.67 -17.20 11.56
N ASN A 185 0.65 -17.81 10.96
CA ASN A 185 0.25 -17.58 9.57
C ASN A 185 -0.22 -16.14 9.35
N LEU A 186 -1.11 -15.62 10.20
CA LEU A 186 -1.57 -14.23 10.13
C LEU A 186 -0.43 -13.27 10.39
N LYS A 187 0.35 -13.49 11.45
CA LYS A 187 1.50 -12.65 11.78
C LYS A 187 2.45 -12.54 10.58
N SER A 188 2.79 -13.66 9.95
CA SER A 188 3.72 -13.68 8.82
C SER A 188 3.14 -12.95 7.62
N LEU A 189 1.86 -13.21 7.29
CA LEU A 189 1.14 -12.52 6.23
C LEU A 189 1.17 -11.00 6.42
N VAL A 190 0.76 -10.52 7.60
CA VAL A 190 0.67 -9.08 7.89
C VAL A 190 2.05 -8.43 7.82
N LEU A 191 3.06 -9.03 8.45
CA LEU A 191 4.42 -8.48 8.44
C LEU A 191 5.03 -8.46 7.02
N ASP A 192 4.78 -9.49 6.21
CA ASP A 192 5.27 -9.54 4.84
C ASP A 192 4.59 -8.50 3.95
N VAL A 193 3.27 -8.32 4.10
CA VAL A 193 2.54 -7.23 3.42
C VAL A 193 3.12 -5.87 3.81
N PHE A 194 3.30 -5.59 5.10
CA PHE A 194 3.88 -4.30 5.52
C PHE A 194 5.30 -4.09 4.98
N ARG A 195 6.14 -5.13 4.93
CA ARG A 195 7.49 -5.04 4.35
C ARG A 195 7.48 -4.70 2.87
N LEU A 196 6.54 -5.27 2.11
CA LEU A 196 6.40 -4.98 0.68
C LEU A 196 6.01 -3.52 0.44
N LEU A 197 5.17 -2.97 1.32
CA LEU A 197 4.67 -1.59 1.25
C LEU A 197 5.68 -0.53 1.72
N LEU A 198 6.81 -0.95 2.32
CA LEU A 198 7.87 0.00 2.67
C LEU A 198 8.47 0.64 1.41
N PRO A 199 8.85 1.93 1.47
CA PRO A 199 9.67 2.55 0.45
C PRO A 199 10.94 1.71 0.21
N PRO A 200 11.38 1.51 -1.04
CA PRO A 200 12.55 0.66 -1.34
C PRO A 200 13.82 0.98 -0.52
N PRO A 201 14.19 2.26 -0.27
CA PRO A 201 15.35 2.58 0.57
C PRO A 201 15.22 2.14 2.04
N CYS A 202 13.98 1.95 2.51
CA CYS A 202 13.69 1.59 3.89
C CYS A 202 13.50 0.08 4.08
N LYS A 203 13.57 -0.70 3.00
CA LYS A 203 13.44 -2.16 3.10
C LYS A 203 14.67 -2.71 3.83
N PRO A 204 14.48 -3.66 4.77
CA PRO A 204 15.61 -4.39 5.32
C PRO A 204 16.35 -5.08 4.17
N ALA A 205 17.68 -5.15 4.26
CA ALA A 205 18.46 -5.92 3.31
C ALA A 205 17.88 -7.34 3.23
N PRO A 206 17.76 -7.94 2.03
CA PRO A 206 17.26 -9.29 1.91
C PRO A 206 18.14 -10.20 2.76
N ASP A 207 17.57 -10.74 3.84
CA ASP A 207 18.24 -11.75 4.65
C ASP A 207 18.62 -12.89 3.70
N SER A 208 19.92 -13.21 3.60
CA SER A 208 20.48 -14.21 2.69
C SER A 208 20.01 -15.66 2.94
N GLY A 209 18.93 -15.84 3.70
CA GLY A 209 18.33 -17.12 4.04
C GLY A 209 16.83 -17.09 4.31
N SER A 210 16.09 -16.04 3.91
CA SER A 210 14.62 -16.07 3.97
C SER A 210 14.09 -17.09 2.98
N LYS A 211 13.79 -18.30 3.45
CA LYS A 211 13.06 -19.29 2.66
C LYS A 211 11.70 -18.67 2.35
N ASP A 212 11.39 -18.49 1.08
CA ASP A 212 10.04 -18.19 0.64
C ASP A 212 9.11 -19.17 1.35
N VAL A 213 8.24 -18.65 2.21
CA VAL A 213 7.23 -19.46 2.88
C VAL A 213 6.24 -19.86 1.80
N ALA A 214 6.49 -21.03 1.21
CA ALA A 214 5.65 -21.64 0.19
C ALA A 214 4.29 -21.95 0.82
N GLY A 215 3.27 -21.21 0.39
CA GLY A 215 1.88 -21.48 0.71
C GLY A 215 1.48 -21.04 2.12
N TYR A 216 0.67 -20.00 2.22
CA TYR A 216 -0.30 -19.96 3.31
C TYR A 216 -1.32 -21.04 2.96
N ASP A 217 -1.49 -22.06 3.79
CA ASP A 217 -2.52 -23.07 3.58
C ASP A 217 -3.87 -22.36 3.51
N THR A 218 -4.42 -22.25 2.30
CA THR A 218 -5.76 -21.74 2.06
C THR A 218 -6.71 -22.71 2.74
N VAL A 219 -7.26 -22.31 3.88
CA VAL A 219 -8.27 -23.07 4.60
C VAL A 219 -9.43 -23.30 3.63
N SER A 220 -9.69 -24.57 3.31
CA SER A 220 -10.83 -24.97 2.48
C SER A 220 -12.10 -24.71 3.28
N ASP A 221 -12.94 -23.80 2.77
CA ASP A 221 -14.25 -23.43 3.32
C ASP A 221 -15.09 -24.67 3.67
N ASP A 222 -15.26 -24.94 4.97
CA ASP A 222 -16.35 -25.78 5.46
C ASP A 222 -17.51 -24.88 5.90
N LYS A 223 -18.70 -25.16 5.35
CA LYS A 223 -19.89 -24.32 5.45
C LYS A 223 -20.38 -24.24 6.89
N THR A 224 -20.34 -23.05 7.49
CA THR A 224 -21.04 -22.79 8.75
C THR A 224 -21.82 -21.47 8.71
N ASP A 225 -23.09 -21.55 9.11
CA ASP A 225 -24.15 -20.53 9.09
C ASP A 225 -23.82 -19.20 9.80
N PRO A 226 -24.33 -18.05 9.32
CA PRO A 226 -24.10 -16.75 9.94
C PRO A 226 -25.13 -16.46 11.04
N LYS A 227 -24.66 -16.15 12.26
CA LYS A 227 -25.45 -15.44 13.27
C LYS A 227 -24.77 -14.12 13.65
N ASN A 228 -25.42 -13.04 13.22
CA ASN A 228 -25.73 -11.83 13.96
C ASN A 228 -24.61 -11.22 14.85
N VAL A 229 -23.94 -10.18 14.35
CA VAL A 229 -23.23 -9.21 15.19
C VAL A 229 -23.64 -7.80 14.75
N GLY A 230 -24.21 -7.07 15.69
CA GLY A 230 -24.79 -5.74 15.50
C GLY A 230 -23.73 -4.65 15.33
N SER A 231 -24.03 -3.72 14.43
CA SER A 231 -23.30 -2.50 14.13
C SER A 231 -23.19 -1.57 15.34
N SER A 232 -22.01 -1.00 15.54
CA SER A 232 -21.85 0.22 16.34
C SER A 232 -21.18 1.29 15.47
N LEU A 233 -22.00 2.27 15.09
CA LEU A 233 -21.62 3.48 14.37
C LEU A 233 -20.92 4.44 15.33
N VAL A 234 -19.70 4.87 14.99
CA VAL A 234 -19.17 6.15 15.47
C VAL A 234 -18.63 6.93 14.27
N SER A 235 -19.41 7.93 13.88
CA SER A 235 -19.13 8.93 12.85
C SER A 235 -18.49 10.14 13.51
N PHE A 236 -17.27 10.54 13.12
CA PHE A 236 -16.77 11.92 13.30
C PHE A 236 -15.81 12.33 12.18
N THR A 237 -16.18 13.45 11.57
CA THR A 237 -15.52 14.41 10.68
C THR A 237 -13.98 14.41 10.53
N SER A 238 -13.53 14.02 9.34
CA SER A 238 -12.68 14.76 8.37
C SER A 238 -11.49 15.60 8.85
N LEU A 239 -10.24 15.10 8.73
CA LEU A 239 -9.08 15.84 8.17
C LEU A 239 -7.85 14.95 7.89
N THR A 240 -7.36 15.01 6.64
CA THR A 240 -6.41 14.10 5.97
C THR A 240 -4.94 14.34 6.36
N VAL A 241 -4.17 13.31 6.73
CA VAL A 241 -2.69 13.36 6.60
C VAL A 241 -2.05 11.98 6.40
N ILE A 242 -1.66 11.70 5.16
CA ILE A 242 -0.71 10.63 4.84
C ILE A 242 0.68 11.22 5.15
N LEU A 243 1.62 10.53 5.84
CA LEU A 243 2.81 11.23 6.42
C LEU A 243 4.19 10.59 6.22
N SER A 244 4.41 9.27 6.26
CA SER A 244 5.80 8.74 6.11
C SER A 244 6.41 9.05 4.73
N SER A 245 5.65 8.87 3.65
CA SER A 245 6.03 9.25 2.27
C SER A 245 5.62 10.68 1.90
N PHE A 246 4.96 11.42 2.80
CA PHE A 246 4.29 12.68 2.47
C PHE A 246 4.93 13.90 3.13
N ILE A 247 5.56 13.79 4.31
CA ILE A 247 6.34 14.93 4.85
C ILE A 247 7.60 15.16 4.04
N LEU A 248 8.26 14.09 3.53
CA LEU A 248 9.41 14.24 2.64
C LEU A 248 9.09 15.15 1.46
N PHE A 249 7.88 15.06 0.95
CA PHE A 249 7.50 15.65 -0.33
C PHE A 249 7.01 17.09 -0.28
N LYS A 250 6.54 17.58 0.88
CA LYS A 250 6.17 19.00 0.98
C LYS A 250 7.41 19.90 1.10
N MET A 251 8.58 19.29 1.32
CA MET A 251 9.84 19.97 1.61
C MET A 251 10.95 19.67 0.57
N LEU A 252 10.66 18.80 -0.41
CA LEU A 252 11.44 18.58 -1.64
C LEU A 252 10.75 19.24 -2.84
#